data_AF-A0A1Q6K2G5-F1
#
_entry.id   AF-A0A1Q6K2G5-F1
#
_cell.length_a   1.000
_cell.length_b   1.000
_cell.length_c   1.000
_cell.angle_alpha   90.00
_cell.angle_beta   90.00
_cell.angle_gamma   90.00
#
_symmetry.space_group_name_H-M   'P 1'
#
loop_
_entity.id
_entity.type
_entity.pdbx_description
1 polymer ?
#
loop_
_entity_poly.entity_id
_entity_poly.type
_entity_poly.pdbx_seq_one_letter_code
_entity_poly.pdbx_strand_id
1 'polypeptide(L)'
;MKQLSSMLSLLFAGLFWVFRVVLAYTTATGKDLGFPVQDFTTEVVLLFVVLILLVFVYKRNLIAGIIYLLVYAGYFGPQLFNAIMTIATADAGVDIYTYDTILASTIGIAVALFACLNILVDKNRSAHPTDKKTDWFYKNEQYDRKLDDRADKNNYRTL
;
A
#
# COMPACT_ATOMS: atom_id res chain seq x y z
N MET A 1 -12.06 -4.96 15.93
CA MET A 1 -11.32 -3.68 16.04
C MET A 1 -10.54 -3.46 14.74
N LYS A 2 -10.52 -2.25 14.18
CA LYS A 2 -9.61 -1.96 13.07
C LYS A 2 -8.19 -2.13 13.57
N GLN A 3 -7.37 -2.89 12.84
CA GLN A 3 -5.98 -3.08 13.22
C GLN A 3 -5.23 -1.74 13.14
N LEU A 4 -4.26 -1.54 14.02
CA LEU A 4 -3.41 -0.34 14.05
C LEU A 4 -2.82 -0.03 12.65
N SER A 5 -2.37 -1.07 11.93
CA SER A 5 -1.86 -0.96 10.56
C SER A 5 -2.89 -0.39 9.59
N SER A 6 -4.17 -0.75 9.73
CA SER A 6 -5.26 -0.19 8.91
C SER A 6 -5.43 1.30 9.15
N MET A 7 -5.41 1.73 10.41
CA MET A 7 -5.52 3.14 10.79
C MET A 7 -4.31 3.95 10.32
N LEU A 8 -3.10 3.44 10.51
CA LEU A 8 -1.86 4.08 10.06
C LEU A 8 -1.83 4.25 8.54
N SER A 9 -2.23 3.24 7.76
CA SER A 9 -2.23 3.35 6.30
C SER A 9 -3.15 4.46 5.78
N LEU A 10 -4.32 4.63 6.41
CA LEU A 10 -5.25 5.68 6.06
C LEU A 10 -4.73 7.05 6.49
N LEU A 11 -4.12 7.13 7.68
CA LEU A 11 -3.56 8.36 8.21
C LEU A 11 -2.42 8.87 7.33
N PHE A 12 -1.48 8.00 6.93
CA PHE A 12 -0.40 8.40 6.02
C PHE A 12 -0.91 8.80 4.65
N ALA A 13 -1.87 8.08 4.09
CA ALA A 13 -2.50 8.44 2.81
C ALA A 13 -3.22 9.79 2.90
N GLY A 14 -3.95 10.04 4.00
CA GLY A 14 -4.63 11.31 4.25
C GLY A 14 -3.66 12.48 4.47
N LEU A 15 -2.62 12.31 5.30
CA LEU A 15 -1.60 13.33 5.54
C LEU A 15 -0.86 13.71 4.26
N PHE A 16 -0.46 12.71 3.47
CA PHE A 16 0.21 12.96 2.21
C PHE A 16 -0.73 13.68 1.23
N TRP A 17 -2.00 13.28 1.15
CA TRP A 17 -2.99 13.99 0.33
C TRP A 17 -3.18 15.45 0.78
N VAL A 18 -3.31 15.72 2.08
CA VAL A 18 -3.42 17.10 2.61
C VAL A 18 -2.17 17.92 2.27
N PHE A 19 -0.98 17.33 2.41
CA PHE A 19 0.27 17.96 2.00
C PHE A 19 0.25 18.36 0.52
N ARG A 20 -0.23 17.47 -0.37
CA ARG A 20 -0.37 17.78 -1.80
C ARG A 20 -1.41 18.88 -2.07
N VAL A 21 -2.51 18.92 -1.34
CA VAL A 21 -3.49 20.02 -1.43
C VAL A 21 -2.85 21.36 -1.05
N VAL A 22 -2.05 21.39 0.02
CA VAL A 22 -1.32 22.59 0.44
C VAL A 22 -0.33 23.03 -0.64
N LEU A 23 0.42 22.10 -1.24
CA LEU A 23 1.34 22.41 -2.34
C LEU A 23 0.61 23.01 -3.54
N ALA A 24 -0.49 22.40 -3.99
CA ALA A 24 -1.28 22.93 -5.09
C ALA A 24 -1.79 24.35 -4.77
N TYR A 25 -2.26 24.59 -3.54
CA TYR A 25 -2.69 25.92 -3.11
C TYR A 25 -1.55 26.95 -3.11
N THR A 26 -0.36 26.59 -2.61
CA THR A 26 0.78 27.51 -2.59
C THR A 26 1.30 27.78 -4.00
N THR A 27 1.35 26.78 -4.88
CA THR A 27 1.67 26.96 -6.30
C THR A 27 0.69 27.91 -6.98
N ALA A 28 -0.62 27.78 -6.71
CA ALA A 28 -1.65 28.67 -7.27
C ALA A 28 -1.53 30.12 -6.77
N THR A 29 -0.98 30.33 -5.58
CA THR A 29 -0.79 31.66 -4.98
C THR A 29 0.62 32.24 -5.18
N GLY A 30 1.48 31.55 -5.94
CA GLY A 30 2.86 31.96 -6.20
C GLY A 30 3.79 31.85 -4.99
N LYS A 31 3.40 31.12 -3.94
CA LYS A 31 4.23 30.86 -2.77
C LYS A 31 5.01 29.57 -2.96
N ASP A 32 6.31 29.62 -2.71
CA ASP A 32 7.18 28.45 -2.77
C ASP A 32 7.32 27.79 -1.39
N LEU A 33 7.13 26.46 -1.35
CA LEU A 33 7.29 25.61 -0.17
C LEU A 33 8.45 24.61 -0.32
N GLY A 34 9.26 24.71 -1.37
CA GLY A 34 10.39 23.83 -1.63
C GLY A 34 10.05 22.57 -2.41
N PHE A 35 8.77 22.26 -2.63
CA PHE A 35 8.36 21.08 -3.40
C PHE A 35 7.67 21.49 -4.69
N PRO A 36 8.29 21.26 -5.86
CA PRO A 36 7.70 21.68 -7.12
C PRO A 36 6.48 20.83 -7.47
N VAL A 37 5.46 21.48 -8.01
CA VAL A 37 4.35 20.83 -8.71
C VAL A 37 4.67 20.87 -10.19
N GLN A 38 4.99 19.72 -10.80
CA GLN A 38 5.46 19.66 -12.19
C GLN A 38 4.38 20.07 -13.19
N ASP A 39 3.16 19.52 -13.03
CA ASP A 39 2.01 19.88 -13.84
C ASP A 39 0.83 20.17 -12.91
N PHE A 40 0.50 21.45 -12.81
CA PHE A 40 -0.58 21.92 -11.96
C PHE A 40 -1.95 21.35 -12.34
N THR A 41 -2.23 21.19 -13.63
CA THR A 41 -3.51 20.65 -14.09
C THR A 41 -3.64 19.19 -13.69
N THR A 42 -2.60 18.41 -13.95
CA THR A 42 -2.56 16.98 -13.59
C THR A 42 -2.60 16.79 -12.06
N GLU A 43 -1.92 17.64 -11.29
CA GLU A 43 -1.96 17.64 -9.82
C GLU A 43 -3.40 17.83 -9.30
N VAL A 44 -4.12 18.83 -9.82
CA VAL A 44 -5.49 19.11 -9.38
C VAL A 44 -6.41 17.93 -9.69
N VAL A 45 -6.31 17.35 -10.89
CA VAL A 45 -7.08 16.16 -11.26
C VAL A 45 -6.76 14.99 -10.33
N LEU A 46 -5.47 14.76 -10.05
CA LEU A 46 -5.01 13.71 -9.14
C LEU A 46 -5.62 13.88 -7.74
N LEU A 47 -5.65 15.09 -7.19
CA LEU A 47 -6.20 15.36 -5.86
C LEU A 47 -7.67 14.94 -5.74
N PHE A 48 -8.49 15.20 -6.76
CA PHE A 48 -9.89 14.77 -6.78
C PHE A 48 -10.04 13.25 -6.92
N VAL A 49 -9.28 12.63 -7.82
CA VAL A 49 -9.30 11.17 -8.00
C VAL A 49 -8.90 10.46 -6.70
N VAL A 50 -7.85 10.93 -6.04
CA VAL A 50 -7.35 10.34 -4.80
C VAL A 50 -8.33 10.52 -3.66
N LEU A 51 -9.00 11.67 -3.57
CA LEU A 51 -10.02 11.89 -2.54
C LEU A 51 -11.13 10.83 -2.61
N ILE A 52 -11.58 10.48 -3.82
CA ILE A 52 -12.54 9.39 -4.03
C ILE A 52 -11.93 8.03 -3.64
N LEU A 53 -10.69 7.76 -4.06
CA LEU A 53 -10.01 6.50 -3.75
C LEU A 53 -9.79 6.30 -2.25
N LEU A 54 -9.50 7.36 -1.48
CA LEU A 54 -9.34 7.30 -0.03
C LEU A 54 -10.60 6.76 0.68
N VAL A 55 -11.80 7.09 0.19
CA VAL A 55 -13.06 6.54 0.72
C VAL A 55 -13.13 5.02 0.52
N PHE A 56 -12.66 4.52 -0.62
CA PHE A 56 -12.64 3.08 -0.89
C PHE A 56 -11.48 2.34 -0.19
N VAL A 57 -10.34 3.00 0.00
CA VAL A 57 -9.23 2.52 0.83
C VAL A 57 -9.68 2.36 2.29
N TYR A 58 -10.46 3.32 2.82
CA TYR A 58 -11.11 3.21 4.13
C TYR A 58 -12.04 2.00 4.22
N LYS A 59 -12.80 1.73 3.16
CA LYS A 59 -13.68 0.54 3.04
C LYS A 59 -12.92 -0.76 2.78
N ARG A 60 -11.59 -0.74 2.72
CA ARG A 60 -10.72 -1.91 2.46
C ARG A 60 -11.02 -2.61 1.12
N ASN A 61 -11.41 -1.84 0.10
CA ASN A 61 -11.59 -2.36 -1.25
C ASN A 61 -10.21 -2.55 -1.92
N LEU A 62 -9.85 -3.80 -2.25
CA LEU A 62 -8.55 -4.11 -2.87
C LEU A 62 -8.41 -3.52 -4.28
N ILE A 63 -9.48 -3.53 -5.07
CA ILE A 63 -9.43 -2.96 -6.43
C ILE A 63 -9.09 -1.48 -6.35
N ALA A 64 -9.72 -0.74 -5.42
CA ALA A 64 -9.40 0.66 -5.19
C ALA A 64 -7.98 0.86 -4.64
N GLY A 65 -7.49 -0.04 -3.78
CA GLY A 65 -6.10 -0.02 -3.31
C GLY A 65 -5.09 -0.20 -4.46
N ILE A 66 -5.37 -1.10 -5.41
CA ILE A 66 -4.56 -1.32 -6.61
C ILE A 66 -4.62 -0.09 -7.51
N ILE A 67 -5.82 0.45 -7.78
CA ILE A 67 -5.98 1.67 -8.58
C ILE A 67 -5.24 2.84 -7.94
N TYR A 68 -5.30 2.99 -6.62
CA TYR A 68 -4.56 4.02 -5.89
C TYR A 68 -3.05 3.90 -6.09
N LEU A 69 -2.51 2.68 -6.00
CA LEU A 69 -1.11 2.41 -6.31
C LEU A 69 -0.76 2.75 -7.76
N LEU A 70 -1.58 2.33 -8.73
CA LEU A 70 -1.32 2.58 -10.15
C LEU A 70 -1.38 4.07 -10.50
N VAL A 71 -2.34 4.81 -9.93
CA VAL A 71 -2.48 6.25 -10.13
C VAL A 71 -1.28 7.00 -9.56
N TYR A 72 -0.84 6.65 -8.33
CA TYR A 72 0.36 7.26 -7.74
C TYR A 72 1.66 6.84 -8.44
N ALA A 73 1.81 5.58 -8.81
CA ALA A 73 2.96 5.13 -9.57
C ALA A 73 3.00 5.76 -10.97
N GLY A 74 1.87 5.93 -11.64
CA GLY A 74 1.77 6.59 -12.93
C GLY A 74 2.07 8.09 -12.86
N TYR A 75 1.67 8.76 -11.78
CA TYR A 75 1.96 10.17 -11.59
C TYR A 75 3.38 10.43 -11.10
N PHE A 76 3.81 9.81 -9.99
CA PHE A 76 5.10 10.05 -9.35
C PHE A 76 6.25 9.24 -9.96
N GLY A 77 5.97 8.10 -10.60
CA GLY A 77 6.99 7.22 -11.16
C GLY A 77 7.85 7.90 -12.24
N PRO A 78 7.23 8.53 -13.27
CA PRO A 78 7.98 9.29 -14.25
C PRO A 78 8.79 10.44 -13.64
N GLN A 79 8.24 11.12 -12.63
CA GLN A 79 8.93 12.23 -11.95
C GLN A 79 10.17 11.75 -11.21
N LEU A 80 10.02 10.64 -10.46
CA LEU A 80 11.11 10.00 -9.74
C LEU A 80 12.20 9.54 -10.69
N PHE A 81 11.82 8.85 -11.77
CA PHE A 81 12.77 8.36 -12.77
C PHE A 81 13.55 9.51 -13.41
N ASN A 82 12.85 10.55 -13.88
CA ASN A 82 13.48 11.70 -14.52
C ASN A 82 14.40 12.47 -13.57
N ALA A 83 14.00 12.64 -12.30
CA ALA A 83 14.82 13.32 -11.30
C ALA A 83 16.08 12.52 -10.95
N ILE A 84 15.98 11.19 -10.83
CA ILE A 84 17.15 10.32 -10.63
C ILE A 84 18.08 10.38 -11.84
N MET A 85 17.55 10.33 -13.06
CA MET A 85 18.35 10.43 -14.28
C MET A 85 19.07 11.78 -14.37
N THR A 86 18.40 12.87 -13.98
CA THR A 86 19.00 14.21 -13.94
C THR A 86 20.22 14.24 -13.03
N ILE A 87 20.15 13.60 -11.85
CA ILE A 87 21.31 13.50 -10.95
C ILE A 87 22.40 12.61 -11.53
N ALA A 88 22.03 11.48 -12.13
CA ALA A 88 22.99 10.50 -12.63
C ALA A 88 23.82 11.00 -13.82
N THR A 89 23.29 11.94 -14.60
CA THR A 89 23.95 12.48 -15.80
C THR A 89 24.42 13.94 -15.64
N ALA A 90 24.33 14.50 -14.44
CA ALA A 90 24.73 15.89 -14.22
C ALA A 90 26.26 16.03 -14.17
N ASP A 91 26.81 16.84 -15.08
CA ASP A 91 28.23 17.22 -15.09
C ASP A 91 28.57 18.32 -14.05
N ALA A 92 27.57 18.93 -13.43
CA ALA A 92 27.71 20.00 -12.45
C ALA A 92 26.67 19.89 -11.32
N GLY A 93 26.60 20.89 -10.43
CA GLY A 93 25.62 20.91 -9.34
C GLY A 93 24.17 20.85 -9.84
N VAL A 94 23.36 20.02 -9.18
CA VAL A 94 21.94 19.80 -9.48
C VAL A 94 21.07 20.72 -8.63
N ASP A 95 19.98 21.21 -9.21
CA ASP A 95 18.98 22.03 -8.52
C ASP A 95 18.38 21.31 -7.30
N ILE A 96 18.21 22.06 -6.21
CA ILE A 96 17.71 21.54 -4.92
C ILE A 96 16.32 20.90 -5.08
N TYR A 97 15.47 21.49 -5.93
CA TYR A 97 14.12 20.99 -6.22
C TYR A 97 14.12 19.59 -6.86
N THR A 98 15.24 19.15 -7.45
CA THR A 98 15.38 17.78 -7.97
C THR A 98 15.40 16.76 -6.84
N TYR A 99 16.10 17.08 -5.74
CA TYR A 99 16.14 16.22 -4.55
C TYR A 99 14.77 16.19 -3.85
N ASP A 100 14.10 17.34 -3.77
CA ASP A 100 12.75 17.43 -3.21
C ASP A 100 11.73 16.63 -4.03
N THR A 101 11.87 16.63 -5.36
CA THR A 101 11.07 15.80 -6.27
C THR A 101 11.28 14.31 -6.00
N ILE A 102 12.52 13.86 -5.80
CA ILE A 102 12.83 12.46 -5.47
C ILE A 102 12.18 12.07 -4.15
N LEU A 103 12.33 12.91 -3.13
CA LEU A 103 11.79 12.67 -1.79
C LEU A 103 10.25 12.58 -1.84
N ALA A 104 9.59 13.58 -2.41
CA ALA A 104 8.14 13.62 -2.50
C ALA A 104 7.57 12.45 -3.33
N SER A 105 8.19 12.14 -4.47
CA SER A 105 7.74 11.05 -5.35
C SER A 105 7.92 9.69 -4.70
N THR A 106 9.05 9.47 -4.02
CA THR A 106 9.32 8.22 -3.28
C THR A 106 8.31 8.02 -2.16
N ILE A 107 8.05 9.06 -1.36
CA ILE A 107 7.06 9.01 -0.28
C ILE A 107 5.67 8.74 -0.84
N GLY A 108 5.27 9.41 -1.93
CA GLY A 108 3.99 9.18 -2.59
C GLY A 108 3.81 7.71 -2.97
N ILE A 109 4.76 7.15 -3.72
CA ILE A 109 4.72 5.73 -4.13
C ILE A 109 4.72 4.80 -2.92
N ALA A 110 5.56 5.05 -1.91
CA ALA A 110 5.66 4.23 -0.71
C ALA A 110 4.34 4.21 0.08
N VAL A 111 3.67 5.36 0.22
CA VAL A 111 2.38 5.47 0.91
C VAL A 111 1.30 4.69 0.17
N ALA A 112 1.25 4.78 -1.16
CA ALA A 112 0.27 4.01 -1.94
C ALA A 112 0.55 2.50 -1.92
N LEU A 113 1.82 2.12 -1.97
CA LEU A 113 2.24 0.72 -1.85
C LEU A 113 1.85 0.16 -0.49
N PHE A 114 2.13 0.90 0.58
CA PHE A 114 1.75 0.51 1.94
C PHE A 114 0.24 0.35 2.08
N ALA A 115 -0.56 1.28 1.55
CA ALA A 115 -2.02 1.18 1.58
C ALA A 115 -2.53 -0.07 0.84
N CYS A 116 -2.01 -0.35 -0.35
CA CYS A 116 -2.39 -1.51 -1.15
C CYS A 116 -2.00 -2.84 -0.47
N LEU A 117 -0.73 -2.99 -0.06
CA LEU A 117 -0.24 -4.19 0.60
C LEU A 117 -0.96 -4.45 1.91
N ASN A 118 -1.25 -3.41 2.69
CA ASN A 118 -1.98 -3.55 3.93
C ASN A 118 -3.41 -4.06 3.70
N ILE A 119 -4.11 -3.62 2.65
CA ILE A 119 -5.43 -4.16 2.27
C ILE A 119 -5.30 -5.62 1.80
N LEU A 120 -4.27 -5.93 1.03
CA LEU A 120 -4.01 -7.29 0.53
C LEU A 120 -3.76 -8.28 1.68
N VAL A 121 -2.91 -7.91 2.64
CA VAL A 121 -2.62 -8.72 3.82
C VAL A 121 -3.89 -8.96 4.65
N ASP A 122 -4.74 -7.95 4.81
CA ASP A 122 -6.01 -8.12 5.52
C ASP A 122 -6.98 -9.07 4.80
N LYS A 123 -7.06 -8.99 3.46
CA LYS A 123 -7.85 -9.96 2.68
C LYS A 123 -7.29 -11.37 2.79
N ASN A 124 -5.98 -11.53 2.74
CA ASN A 124 -5.33 -12.84 2.90
C ASN A 124 -5.63 -13.45 4.28
N ARG A 125 -5.54 -12.65 5.34
CA ARG A 125 -5.90 -13.07 6.71
C ARG A 125 -7.38 -13.42 6.85
N SER A 126 -8.25 -12.72 6.13
CA SER A 126 -9.69 -12.99 6.13
C SER A 126 -10.03 -14.29 5.40
N ALA A 127 -9.27 -14.64 4.35
CA ALA A 127 -9.41 -15.90 3.61
C ALA A 127 -8.85 -17.11 4.39
N HIS A 128 -7.86 -16.88 5.25
CA HIS A 128 -7.23 -17.91 6.08
C HIS A 128 -7.31 -17.53 7.57
N PRO A 129 -8.52 -17.58 8.18
CA PRO A 129 -8.67 -17.26 9.59
C PRO A 129 -7.91 -18.28 10.44
N THR A 130 -7.15 -17.79 11.41
CA THR A 130 -6.47 -18.61 12.42
C THR A 130 -7.03 -18.27 13.79
N ASP A 131 -7.41 -19.29 14.57
CA ASP A 131 -7.87 -19.11 15.94
C ASP A 131 -6.79 -19.55 16.91
N LYS A 132 -6.11 -18.59 17.55
CA LYS A 132 -5.02 -18.86 18.50
C LYS A 132 -5.44 -19.74 19.68
N LYS A 133 -6.73 -19.83 20.02
CA LYS A 133 -7.21 -20.64 21.15
C LYS A 133 -7.38 -22.11 20.81
N THR A 134 -7.61 -22.43 19.54
CA THR A 134 -7.97 -23.78 19.09
C THR A 134 -6.99 -24.33 18.06
N ASP A 135 -6.37 -23.48 17.24
CA ASP A 135 -5.40 -23.90 16.22
C ASP A 135 -4.17 -24.57 16.82
N TRP A 136 -3.71 -24.19 18.01
CA TRP A 136 -2.58 -24.87 18.68
C TRP A 136 -2.91 -26.33 19.04
N PHE A 137 -4.20 -26.68 19.15
CA PHE A 137 -4.65 -28.03 19.47
C PHE A 137 -4.92 -28.84 18.20
N TYR A 138 -5.57 -28.24 17.20
CA TYR A 138 -5.99 -28.93 15.97
C TYR A 138 -4.95 -28.95 14.84
N LYS A 139 -3.90 -28.11 14.89
CA LYS A 139 -2.84 -28.07 13.87
C LYS A 139 -1.52 -28.73 14.31
N ASN A 140 -1.52 -29.46 15.43
CA ASN A 140 -0.35 -30.25 15.85
C ASN A 140 -0.35 -31.60 15.12
N GLU A 141 0.84 -32.07 14.71
CA GLU A 141 1.07 -33.37 14.04
C GLU A 141 0.53 -34.60 14.81
N GLN A 142 0.20 -34.44 16.10
CA GLN A 142 -0.38 -35.50 16.92
C GLN A 142 -1.89 -35.71 16.67
N TYR A 143 -2.59 -34.73 16.09
CA TYR A 143 -4.03 -34.76 15.80
C TYR A 143 -4.36 -34.97 14.32
N ASP A 144 -3.40 -34.70 13.43
CA ASP A 144 -3.36 -35.32 12.10
C ASP A 144 -3.19 -36.82 12.37
N ARG A 145 -4.32 -37.51 12.55
CA ARG A 145 -4.37 -38.94 12.80
C ARG A 145 -3.46 -39.60 11.77
N LYS A 146 -2.28 -40.03 12.21
CA LYS A 146 -1.63 -41.18 11.58
C LYS A 146 -2.72 -42.24 11.61
N LEU A 147 -3.19 -42.63 10.42
CA LEU A 147 -4.12 -43.74 10.26
C LEU A 147 -3.50 -44.88 11.09
N ASP A 148 -4.12 -45.21 12.21
CA ASP A 148 -3.60 -46.27 13.05
C ASP A 148 -3.76 -47.54 12.22
N ASP A 149 -2.66 -48.12 11.75
CA ASP A 149 -2.65 -49.37 10.98
C ASP A 149 -3.31 -50.55 11.73
N ARG A 150 -3.66 -50.34 13.01
CA ARG A 150 -4.39 -51.27 13.88
C ARG A 150 -5.90 -51.07 13.86
N ALA A 151 -6.40 -49.94 13.36
CA ALA A 151 -7.83 -49.60 13.40
C ALA A 151 -8.68 -50.39 12.38
N ASP A 152 -8.06 -51.04 11.38
CA ASP A 152 -8.80 -51.75 10.33
C ASP A 152 -8.24 -53.16 10.01
N LYS A 153 -7.95 -53.94 11.07
CA LYS A 153 -7.57 -55.36 10.95
C LYS A 153 -8.54 -56.30 11.66
N ASN A 154 -9.82 -55.95 11.74
CA ASN A 154 -10.86 -56.91 12.11
C ASN A 154 -11.15 -57.81 10.90
N ASN A 155 -10.28 -58.79 10.73
CA ASN A 155 -10.44 -59.88 9.78
C ASN A 155 -11.54 -60.81 10.34
N TYR A 156 -12.81 -60.48 10.09
CA TYR A 156 -13.90 -61.42 10.38
C TYR A 156 -13.69 -62.66 9.50
N ARG A 157 -13.13 -63.72 10.10
CA ARG A 157 -13.11 -65.05 9.48
C ARG A 157 -14.55 -65.53 9.37
N THR A 158 -15.12 -65.44 8.18
CA THR A 158 -16.33 -66.18 7.83
C THR A 158 -15.95 -67.66 7.67
N LEU A 159 -16.39 -68.49 8.62
CA LEU A 159 -16.60 -69.93 8.43
C LEU A 159 -18.08 -70.23 8.70
#